data_AF-A0A6P8P9E8-F1
#
_entry.id   AF-A0A6P8P9E8-F1
#
_cell.length_a   1.000
_cell.length_b   1.000
_cell.length_c   1.000
_cell.angle_alpha   90.00
_cell.angle_beta   90.00
_cell.angle_gamma   90.00
#
_symmetry.space_group_name_H-M   'P 1'
#
loop_
_entity.id
_entity.type
_entity.pdbx_description
1 polymer ?
#
loop_
_entity_poly.entity_id
_entity_poly.type
_entity_poly.pdbx_seq_one_letter_code
_entity_poly.pdbx_strand_id
1 'polypeptide(L)'
;MKRAVLLGGLVLACTRPPEECKLFNMETAVNKLEAVFLKAECDLDYIEQKLEFEIRKSLPDNSVEQENPVKLLEELSLVKLRYKSLCGQMEKISAQQKETMDCMHTTLVNTIRLVQHLQHQVDFEQSPLSEEEKAAVQKLEDLNILVDA
;
A
#
# COMPACT_ATOMS: atom_id res chain seq x y z
N MET A 1 80.55 15.03 66.05
CA MET A 1 80.56 16.39 65.44
C MET A 1 81.02 16.22 64.00
N LYS A 2 80.40 16.66 62.90
CA LYS A 2 79.22 17.48 62.58
C LYS A 2 78.71 16.99 61.19
N ARG A 3 77.41 17.20 60.94
CA ARG A 3 76.61 16.89 59.74
C ARG A 3 77.02 17.69 58.49
N ALA A 4 76.65 17.21 57.29
CA ALA A 4 75.81 17.94 56.32
C ALA A 4 75.29 16.98 55.22
N VAL A 5 74.01 17.16 54.83
CA VAL A 5 73.25 16.48 53.77
C VAL A 5 72.91 17.53 52.71
N LEU A 6 72.97 17.19 51.41
CA LEU A 6 72.35 17.89 50.26
C LEU A 6 72.32 16.89 49.08
N LEU A 7 71.20 16.20 48.78
CA LEU A 7 70.05 16.57 47.92
C LEU A 7 70.39 16.91 46.47
N GLY A 8 69.84 16.14 45.53
CA GLY A 8 69.84 16.48 44.11
C GLY A 8 69.30 15.37 43.19
N GLY A 9 67.99 15.09 43.27
CA GLY A 9 67.32 14.26 42.26
C GLY A 9 67.11 15.07 40.98
N LEU A 10 67.59 14.56 39.83
CA LEU A 10 67.14 15.03 38.53
C LEU A 10 65.90 14.23 38.14
N VAL A 11 64.73 14.85 38.30
CA VAL A 11 63.51 14.49 37.57
C VAL A 11 63.74 14.95 36.13
N LEU A 12 63.84 14.00 35.19
CA LEU A 12 63.87 14.29 33.76
C LEU A 12 62.46 14.75 33.34
N ALA A 13 62.21 16.06 33.46
CA ALA A 13 60.98 16.66 32.97
C ALA A 13 60.98 16.64 31.44
N CYS A 14 60.06 15.91 30.84
CA CYS A 14 59.79 16.00 29.40
C CYS A 14 59.32 17.43 29.06
N THR A 15 60.23 18.27 28.57
CA THR A 15 59.89 19.56 27.97
C THR A 15 59.48 19.34 26.51
N ARG A 16 58.29 18.78 26.29
CA ARG A 16 57.71 18.70 24.94
C ARG A 16 56.73 19.87 24.74
N PRO A 17 56.77 20.62 23.61
CA PRO A 17 55.92 21.79 23.39
C PRO A 17 54.42 21.48 23.55
N PRO A 18 53.60 22.44 24.02
CA PRO A 18 52.18 22.22 24.27
C PRO A 18 51.37 21.85 23.02
N GLU A 19 51.85 22.16 21.82
CA GLU A 19 51.23 21.79 20.54
C GLU A 19 51.45 20.32 20.20
N GLU A 20 52.65 19.77 20.45
CA GLU A 20 52.96 18.35 20.24
C GLU A 20 52.20 17.44 21.21
N CYS A 21 51.98 17.88 22.45
CA CYS A 21 51.13 17.16 23.40
C CYS A 21 49.65 17.15 22.97
N LYS A 22 49.14 18.23 22.36
CA LYS A 22 47.77 18.28 21.82
C LYS A 22 47.62 17.41 20.56
N LEU A 23 48.62 17.41 19.69
CA LEU A 23 48.66 16.58 18.49
C LEU A 23 48.65 15.08 18.83
N PHE A 24 49.49 14.66 19.79
CA PHE A 24 49.54 13.28 20.27
C PHE A 24 48.22 12.81 20.91
N ASN A 25 47.51 13.71 21.61
CA ASN A 25 46.20 13.41 22.20
C ASN A 25 45.11 13.25 21.12
N MET A 26 45.14 14.07 20.07
CA MET A 26 44.21 13.97 18.95
C MET A 26 44.50 12.75 18.08
N GLU A 27 45.76 12.50 17.75
CA GLU A 27 46.20 11.30 17.02
C GLU A 27 45.78 10.02 17.75
N THR A 28 46.00 9.96 19.06
CA THR A 28 45.56 8.83 19.89
C THR A 28 44.03 8.68 19.89
N ALA A 29 43.28 9.78 19.94
CA ALA A 29 41.82 9.75 19.90
C ALA A 29 41.30 9.28 18.53
N VAL A 30 41.92 9.74 17.44
CA VAL A 30 41.60 9.35 16.07
C VAL A 30 41.92 7.88 15.85
N ASN A 31 43.10 7.39 16.24
CA ASN A 31 43.46 5.97 16.11
C ASN A 31 42.52 5.06 16.90
N LYS A 32 42.07 5.49 18.08
CA LYS A 32 41.06 4.76 18.86
C LYS A 32 39.71 4.76 18.16
N LEU A 33 39.31 5.90 17.59
CA LEU A 33 38.06 6.02 16.86
C LEU A 33 38.08 5.16 15.59
N GLU A 34 39.17 5.19 14.83
CA GLU A 34 39.42 4.33 13.67
C GLU A 34 39.34 2.86 14.07
N ALA A 35 39.98 2.44 15.16
CA ALA A 35 39.88 1.07 15.66
C ALA A 35 38.44 0.67 16.02
N VAL A 36 37.64 1.60 16.56
CA VAL A 36 36.21 1.35 16.85
C VAL A 36 35.41 1.23 15.56
N PHE A 37 35.67 2.05 14.54
CA PHE A 37 35.02 1.93 13.23
C PHE A 37 35.39 0.64 12.52
N LEU A 38 36.68 0.29 12.45
CA LEU A 38 37.14 -0.98 11.86
C LEU A 38 36.52 -2.17 12.58
N LYS A 39 36.44 -2.13 13.92
CA LYS A 39 35.76 -3.18 14.68
C LYS A 39 34.26 -3.22 14.36
N ALA A 40 33.59 -2.07 14.27
CA ALA A 40 32.17 -2.02 13.94
C ALA A 40 31.89 -2.56 12.53
N GLU A 41 32.74 -2.26 11.55
CA GLU A 41 32.68 -2.83 10.19
C GLU A 41 32.85 -4.35 10.23
N CYS A 42 33.90 -4.86 10.87
CA CYS A 42 34.10 -6.30 11.02
C CYS A 42 32.95 -7.01 11.77
N ASP A 43 32.39 -6.37 12.80
CA ASP A 43 31.25 -6.90 13.55
C ASP A 43 30.00 -7.00 12.65
N LEU A 44 29.76 -6.01 11.77
CA LEU A 44 28.65 -6.03 10.80
C LEU A 44 28.85 -7.11 9.74
N ASP A 45 30.05 -7.21 9.17
CA ASP A 45 30.40 -8.25 8.20
C ASP A 45 30.19 -9.66 8.79
N TYR A 46 30.58 -9.85 10.05
CA TYR A 46 30.37 -11.12 10.75
C TYR A 46 28.88 -11.44 10.93
N ILE A 47 28.07 -10.45 11.30
CA ILE A 47 26.62 -10.62 11.44
C ILE A 47 25.99 -10.99 10.10
N GLU A 48 26.34 -10.29 9.02
CA GLU A 48 25.85 -10.56 7.66
C GLU A 48 26.17 -12.01 7.24
N GLN A 49 27.44 -12.41 7.30
CA GLN A 49 27.86 -13.76 6.91
C GLN A 49 27.18 -14.85 7.74
N LYS A 50 27.01 -14.62 9.04
CA LYS A 50 26.33 -15.57 9.92
C LYS A 50 24.85 -15.70 9.55
N LEU A 51 24.18 -14.60 9.23
CA LEU A 51 22.79 -14.62 8.79
C LEU A 51 22.64 -15.34 7.44
N GLU A 52 23.48 -15.03 6.46
CA GLU A 52 23.48 -15.71 5.16
C GLU A 52 23.66 -17.23 5.31
N PHE A 53 24.60 -17.64 6.16
CA PHE A 53 24.86 -19.05 6.44
C PHE A 53 23.64 -19.75 7.06
N GLU A 54 23.05 -19.16 8.11
CA GLU A 54 21.89 -19.76 8.78
C GLU A 54 20.65 -19.77 7.85
N ILE A 55 20.41 -18.72 7.06
CA ILE A 55 19.32 -18.68 6.06
C ILE A 55 19.52 -19.81 5.05
N ARG A 56 20.72 -19.96 4.48
CA ARG A 56 21.01 -21.01 3.50
C ARG A 56 20.88 -22.41 4.10
N LYS A 57 21.36 -22.61 5.32
CA LYS A 57 21.24 -23.87 6.06
C LYS A 57 19.79 -24.21 6.41
N SER A 58 18.96 -23.19 6.66
CA SER A 58 17.56 -23.37 7.01
C SER A 58 16.65 -23.77 5.84
N LEU A 59 17.14 -23.75 4.60
CA LEU A 59 16.46 -24.29 3.41
C LEU A 59 16.77 -25.79 3.26
N PRO A 60 15.81 -26.71 3.48
CA PRO A 60 15.97 -28.10 3.09
C PRO A 60 16.11 -28.24 1.57
N ASP A 61 16.97 -29.13 1.08
CA ASP A 61 17.10 -29.49 -0.36
C ASP A 61 15.77 -29.97 -0.99
N ASN A 62 14.76 -30.29 -0.17
CA ASN A 62 13.44 -30.79 -0.59
C ASN A 62 12.26 -29.98 -0.02
N SER A 63 12.48 -28.77 0.52
CA SER A 63 11.36 -27.96 0.98
C SER A 63 10.61 -27.38 -0.21
N VAL A 64 9.28 -27.57 -0.21
CA VAL A 64 8.30 -26.81 -0.98
C VAL A 64 8.81 -25.37 -1.14
N GLU A 65 8.96 -24.93 -2.40
CA GLU A 65 9.45 -23.60 -2.76
C GLU A 65 8.91 -22.57 -1.77
N GLN A 66 9.75 -22.11 -0.84
CA GLN A 66 9.34 -21.12 0.14
C GLN A 66 8.88 -19.90 -0.65
N GLU A 67 7.61 -19.53 -0.50
CA GLU A 67 7.01 -18.47 -1.30
C GLU A 67 7.83 -17.20 -1.17
N ASN A 68 8.36 -16.72 -2.29
CA ASN A 68 9.17 -15.52 -2.32
C ASN A 68 8.26 -14.31 -2.08
N PRO A 69 8.44 -13.56 -0.96
CA PRO A 69 7.57 -12.45 -0.62
C PRO A 69 7.59 -11.32 -1.66
N VAL A 70 8.70 -11.15 -2.39
CA VAL A 70 8.80 -10.17 -3.49
C VAL A 70 7.90 -10.57 -4.65
N LYS A 71 7.95 -11.85 -5.07
CA LYS A 71 7.08 -12.37 -6.13
C LYS A 71 5.60 -12.29 -5.72
N LEU A 72 5.30 -12.66 -4.47
CA LEU A 72 3.94 -12.58 -3.94
C LEU A 72 3.39 -11.15 -3.96
N LEU A 73 4.24 -10.15 -3.68
CA LEU A 73 3.85 -8.74 -3.74
C LEU A 73 3.56 -8.27 -5.17
N GLU A 74 4.32 -8.74 -6.15
CA GLU A 74 4.09 -8.49 -7.58
C GLU A 74 2.76 -9.10 -8.04
N GLU A 75 2.51 -10.36 -7.69
CA GLU A 75 1.27 -11.07 -8.01
C GLU A 75 0.05 -10.39 -7.37
N LEU A 76 0.14 -10.02 -6.09
CA LEU A 76 -0.91 -9.30 -5.37
C LEU A 76 -1.21 -7.96 -6.04
N SER A 77 -0.17 -7.25 -6.49
CA SER A 77 -0.33 -5.98 -7.21
C SER A 77 -1.07 -6.16 -8.53
N LEU A 78 -0.77 -7.23 -9.27
CA LEU A 78 -1.47 -7.58 -10.50
C LEU A 78 -2.95 -7.93 -10.24
N VAL A 79 -3.23 -8.74 -9.22
CA VAL A 79 -4.60 -9.09 -8.82
C VAL A 79 -5.38 -7.85 -8.42
N LYS A 80 -4.78 -6.96 -7.63
CA LYS A 80 -5.38 -5.69 -7.21
C LYS A 80 -5.72 -4.80 -8.42
N LEU A 81 -4.86 -4.74 -9.43
CA LEU A 81 -5.11 -3.99 -10.66
C LEU A 81 -6.29 -4.57 -11.44
N ARG A 82 -6.33 -5.90 -11.61
CA ARG A 82 -7.44 -6.60 -12.30
C ARG A 82 -8.76 -6.38 -11.60
N TYR A 83 -8.77 -6.48 -10.27
CA TYR A 83 -9.96 -6.23 -9.45
C TYR A 83 -10.48 -4.80 -9.66
N LYS A 84 -9.61 -3.78 -9.56
CA LYS A 84 -10.01 -2.39 -9.81
C LYS A 84 -10.60 -2.17 -11.20
N SER A 85 -10.00 -2.77 -12.22
CA SER A 85 -10.52 -2.71 -13.59
C SER A 85 -11.92 -3.35 -13.70
N LEU A 86 -12.12 -4.50 -13.06
CA LEU A 86 -13.41 -5.19 -13.05
C LEU A 86 -14.49 -4.37 -12.33
N CYS A 87 -14.16 -3.75 -11.18
CA CYS A 87 -15.07 -2.84 -10.48
C CYS A 87 -15.49 -1.68 -11.37
N GLY A 88 -14.54 -1.00 -12.03
CA GLY A 88 -14.86 0.12 -12.93
C GLY A 88 -15.73 -0.31 -14.13
N GLN A 89 -15.51 -1.51 -14.67
CA GLN A 89 -16.37 -2.07 -15.71
C GLN A 89 -17.79 -2.35 -15.20
N MET A 90 -17.93 -2.92 -14.00
CA MET A 90 -19.21 -3.22 -13.38
C MET A 90 -20.02 -1.94 -13.10
N GLU A 91 -19.38 -0.91 -12.54
CA GLU A 91 -19.99 0.40 -12.29
C GLU A 91 -20.52 1.01 -13.59
N LYS A 92 -19.73 0.98 -14.67
CA LYS A 92 -20.15 1.48 -15.98
C LYS A 92 -21.35 0.72 -16.54
N ILE A 93 -21.34 -0.62 -16.46
CA ILE A 93 -22.44 -1.46 -16.95
C ILE A 93 -23.70 -1.17 -16.15
N SER A 94 -23.61 -1.09 -14.82
CA SER A 94 -24.74 -0.79 -13.95
C SER A 94 -25.34 0.59 -14.25
N ALA A 95 -24.51 1.61 -14.42
CA ALA A 95 -24.97 2.94 -14.81
C ALA A 95 -25.69 2.94 -16.17
N GLN A 96 -25.13 2.27 -17.17
CA GLN A 96 -25.73 2.17 -18.49
C GLN A 96 -27.05 1.36 -18.48
N GLN A 97 -27.14 0.32 -17.66
CA GLN A 97 -28.37 -0.45 -17.48
C GLN A 97 -29.47 0.41 -16.86
N LYS A 98 -29.14 1.20 -15.82
CA LYS A 98 -30.07 2.14 -15.19
C LYS A 98 -30.57 3.17 -16.21
N GLU A 99 -29.67 3.83 -16.93
CA GLU A 99 -30.02 4.81 -17.97
C GLU A 99 -30.92 4.19 -19.06
N THR A 100 -30.60 2.97 -19.50
CA THR A 100 -31.41 2.26 -20.50
C THR A 100 -32.82 1.97 -19.98
N MET A 101 -32.94 1.50 -18.73
CA MET A 101 -34.23 1.21 -18.11
C MET A 101 -35.06 2.49 -17.95
N ASP A 102 -34.46 3.59 -17.50
CA ASP A 102 -35.12 4.89 -17.33
C ASP A 102 -35.61 5.44 -18.68
N CYS A 103 -34.79 5.30 -19.73
CA CYS A 103 -35.15 5.69 -21.10
C CYS A 103 -36.31 4.85 -21.66
N MET A 104 -36.26 3.52 -21.50
CA MET A 104 -37.34 2.62 -21.90
C MET A 104 -38.65 2.95 -21.16
N HIS A 105 -38.58 3.14 -19.85
CA HIS A 105 -39.72 3.51 -19.03
C HIS A 105 -40.35 4.82 -19.50
N THR A 106 -39.54 5.87 -19.66
CA THR A 106 -40.01 7.19 -20.13
C THR A 106 -40.66 7.09 -21.51
N THR A 107 -40.06 6.32 -22.42
CA THR A 107 -40.58 6.11 -23.77
C THR A 107 -41.93 5.39 -23.75
N LEU A 108 -42.06 4.33 -22.93
CA LEU A 108 -43.30 3.58 -22.78
C LEU A 108 -44.41 4.46 -22.20
N VAL A 109 -44.15 5.17 -21.11
CA VAL A 109 -45.12 6.07 -20.47
C VAL A 109 -45.60 7.15 -21.45
N ASN A 110 -44.68 7.77 -22.20
CA ASN A 110 -45.03 8.77 -23.20
C ASN A 110 -45.89 8.20 -24.33
N THR A 111 -45.56 6.98 -24.79
CA THR A 111 -46.31 6.29 -25.84
C THR A 111 -47.72 5.94 -25.37
N ILE A 112 -47.86 5.40 -24.16
CA ILE A 112 -49.17 5.11 -23.55
C ILE A 112 -50.02 6.38 -23.47
N ARG A 113 -49.44 7.48 -22.99
CA ARG A 113 -50.13 8.78 -22.90
C ARG A 113 -50.58 9.29 -24.27
N LEU A 114 -49.73 9.16 -25.30
CA LEU A 114 -50.06 9.57 -26.67
C LEU A 114 -51.22 8.74 -27.23
N VAL A 115 -51.17 7.41 -27.06
CA VAL A 115 -52.22 6.49 -27.51
C VAL A 115 -53.56 6.81 -26.84
N GLN A 116 -53.55 7.02 -25.52
CA GLN A 116 -54.75 7.42 -24.76
C GLN A 116 -55.32 8.76 -25.26
N HIS A 117 -54.45 9.74 -25.52
CA HIS A 117 -54.88 11.04 -26.05
C HIS A 117 -55.57 10.91 -27.42
N LEU A 118 -54.99 10.10 -28.32
CA LEU A 118 -55.58 9.86 -29.64
C LEU A 118 -56.91 9.11 -29.53
N GLN A 119 -56.99 8.07 -28.69
CA GLN A 119 -58.24 7.33 -28.48
C GLN A 119 -59.38 8.22 -27.98
N HIS A 120 -59.08 9.16 -27.09
CA HIS A 120 -60.05 10.13 -26.59
C HIS A 120 -60.53 11.10 -27.69
N GLN A 121 -59.68 11.46 -28.66
CA GLN A 121 -60.06 12.35 -29.77
C GLN A 121 -61.02 11.69 -30.77
N VAL A 122 -60.95 10.36 -30.95
CA VAL A 122 -61.81 9.61 -31.89
C VAL A 122 -63.04 8.99 -31.24
N ASP A 123 -63.33 9.33 -29.98
CA ASP A 123 -64.45 8.79 -29.18
C ASP A 123 -64.47 7.25 -29.18
N PHE A 124 -63.28 6.65 -29.11
CA PHE A 124 -63.10 5.21 -29.14
C PHE A 124 -63.36 4.62 -27.74
N GLU A 125 -64.48 3.90 -27.59
CA GLU A 125 -64.80 3.12 -26.39
C GLU A 125 -63.72 2.05 -26.16
N GLN A 126 -62.82 2.32 -25.21
CA GLN A 126 -61.70 1.44 -24.90
C GLN A 126 -62.18 0.32 -23.95
N SER A 127 -62.00 -0.94 -24.35
CA SER A 127 -62.21 -2.07 -23.44
C SER A 127 -61.27 -1.94 -22.23
N PRO A 128 -61.74 -2.27 -21.01
CA PRO A 128 -60.89 -2.23 -19.83
C PRO A 128 -59.69 -3.16 -20.00
N LEU A 129 -58.52 -2.68 -19.53
CA LEU A 129 -57.28 -3.47 -19.54
C LEU A 129 -57.50 -4.83 -18.90
N SER A 130 -56.92 -5.86 -19.50
CA SER A 130 -56.92 -7.20 -18.93
C SER A 130 -56.18 -7.21 -17.59
N GLU A 131 -56.43 -8.22 -16.76
CA GLU A 131 -55.73 -8.36 -15.47
C GLU A 131 -54.21 -8.49 -15.64
N GLU A 132 -53.75 -9.09 -16.73
CA GLU A 132 -52.32 -9.19 -17.06
C GLU A 132 -51.73 -7.83 -17.45
N GLU A 133 -52.49 -7.00 -18.17
CA GLU A 133 -52.07 -5.65 -18.55
C GLU A 133 -52.02 -4.72 -17.34
N LYS A 134 -53.02 -4.78 -16.44
CA LYS A 134 -53.01 -4.05 -15.17
C LYS A 134 -51.81 -4.45 -14.30
N ALA A 135 -51.52 -5.74 -14.21
CA ALA A 135 -50.37 -6.24 -13.45
C ALA A 135 -49.03 -5.78 -14.07
N ALA A 136 -48.94 -5.69 -15.40
CA ALA A 136 -47.76 -5.18 -16.08
C ALA A 136 -47.54 -3.67 -15.82
N VAL A 137 -48.61 -2.87 -15.84
CA VAL A 137 -48.56 -1.43 -15.51
C VAL A 137 -48.14 -1.23 -14.05
N GLN A 138 -48.72 -1.98 -13.11
CA GLN A 138 -48.35 -1.90 -11.70
C GLN A 138 -46.86 -2.21 -11.48
N LYS A 139 -46.32 -3.25 -12.15
CA LYS A 139 -44.90 -3.59 -12.07
C LYS A 139 -43.99 -2.49 -12.63
N LEU A 140 -44.43 -1.78 -13.67
CA LEU A 140 -43.69 -0.64 -14.22
C LEU A 140 -43.66 0.53 -13.22
N GLU A 141 -44.77 0.76 -12.51
CA GLU A 141 -44.84 1.78 -11.45
C GLU A 141 -44.02 1.40 -10.20
N ASP A 142 -44.01 0.12 -9.82
CA ASP A 142 -43.27 -0.38 -8.65
C ASP A 142 -41.74 -0.39 -8.86
N LEU A 143 -41.28 -0.58 -10.11
CA LEU A 143 -39.86 -0.47 -10.49
C LEU A 143 -39.26 0.92 -10.18
N ASN A 144 -40.11 1.94 -10.08
CA ASN A 144 -39.74 3.31 -9.76
C ASN A 144 -39.30 3.51 -8.28
N ILE A 145 -39.54 2.52 -7.40
CA ILE A 145 -39.25 2.61 -5.95
C ILE A 145 -37.88 1.98 -5.59
N LEU A 146 -37.33 1.09 -6.42
CA LEU A 146 -36.14 0.30 -6.07
C LEU A 146 -34.80 0.91 -6.56
N VAL A 147 -34.84 2.06 -7.24
CA VAL A 147 -33.68 2.67 -7.92
C VAL A 147 -33.04 3.83 -7.10
N ASP A 148 -33.66 4.18 -5.97
CA ASP A 148 -33.26 5.25 -5.02
C ASP A 148 -32.73 4.73 -3.66
N ALA A 149 -32.54 3.42 -3.49
CA ALA A 149 -31.94 2.80 -2.29
C ALA A 149 -30.55 2.22 -2.58
#